data_AF-A0A7W6GEZ0-F1
#
_entry.id   AF-A0A7W6GEZ0-F1
#
_cell.length_a   1.000
_cell.length_b   1.000
_cell.length_c   1.000
_cell.angle_alpha   90.00
_cell.angle_beta   90.00
_cell.angle_gamma   90.00
#
_symmetry.space_group_name_H-M   'P 1'
#
loop_
_entity.id
_entity.type
_entity.pdbx_description
1 polymer ?
#
loop_
_entity_poly.entity_id
_entity_poly.type
_entity_poly.pdbx_seq_one_letter_code
_entity_poly.pdbx_strand_id
1 'polypeptide(L)'
;MAATAAKKQPPKRESASEAAKSTSSAQPEAHGAADAAVTFSKEEELHAHREMLLIRRFEEKAGQLYGMGLIGGFCHLYIGQEAVVIGMQMALTPGDQVITGYRDHGHMLACEMDPKGVMAELTGRRSGYSKGKGGSMHMFSVEKHFYGGHGIVGAQVSLGTGLAFANKYRKNGKVTLAYFGDGATNQGQVYESFNMAKLWKLPIVYVIENNKYGMGTSVERASSTTNLSHRGASFDIPGEQVDGMDVRAVKAAGERAVRHAREGNGPYILEMITYRYRGHSMSDPAKYRSKEEVQKMRETHDPIEQIRKRLIEEGHASEDDLKAVDKEVRDIVNAAAEFASSDPEPDPSELWTDVLR
;
A
#
# COMPACT_ATOMS: atom_id res chain seq x y z
N MET A 1 31.27 18.97 -73.36
CA MET A 1 29.83 18.77 -73.12
C MET A 1 29.71 17.96 -71.84
N ALA A 2 29.45 18.63 -70.70
CA ALA A 2 28.13 18.71 -70.03
C ALA A 2 27.76 17.36 -69.36
N ALA A 3 27.37 17.24 -68.09
CA ALA A 3 26.93 18.21 -67.11
C ALA A 3 27.13 17.67 -65.67
N THR A 4 27.42 18.58 -64.75
CA THR A 4 27.44 18.42 -63.28
C THR A 4 26.02 18.54 -62.73
N ALA A 5 25.62 17.62 -61.85
CA ALA A 5 24.32 17.63 -61.17
C ALA A 5 24.35 18.52 -59.92
N ALA A 6 23.54 19.58 -59.90
CA ALA A 6 23.34 20.46 -58.75
C ALA A 6 22.11 20.03 -57.92
N LYS A 7 22.30 19.92 -56.60
CA LYS A 7 21.26 19.67 -55.59
C LYS A 7 20.32 20.87 -55.47
N LYS A 8 19.01 20.64 -55.49
CA LYS A 8 17.96 21.63 -55.13
C LYS A 8 17.48 21.40 -53.69
N GLN A 9 17.49 22.45 -52.88
CA GLN A 9 16.77 22.54 -51.60
C GLN A 9 15.26 22.75 -51.85
N PRO A 10 14.37 22.20 -51.01
CA PRO A 10 12.97 22.62 -50.96
C PRO A 10 12.76 23.85 -50.04
N PRO A 11 11.70 24.64 -50.27
CA PRO A 11 11.54 25.97 -49.67
C PRO A 11 10.97 25.96 -48.25
N LYS A 12 11.30 27.03 -47.51
CA LYS A 12 10.75 27.38 -46.19
C LYS A 12 9.24 27.64 -46.28
N ARG A 13 8.47 27.12 -45.32
CA ARG A 13 7.06 27.45 -45.12
C ARG A 13 6.95 28.45 -43.96
N GLU A 14 6.40 29.62 -44.26
CA GLU A 14 6.10 30.69 -43.31
C GLU A 14 4.94 30.31 -42.38
N SER A 15 5.00 30.86 -41.17
CA SER A 15 4.05 30.76 -40.08
C SER A 15 2.77 31.54 -40.36
N ALA A 16 1.61 30.90 -40.17
CA ALA A 16 0.34 31.58 -39.96
C ALA A 16 -0.13 31.26 -38.53
N SER A 17 -0.11 32.27 -37.66
CA SER A 17 -0.75 32.24 -36.35
C SER A 17 -2.24 32.51 -36.52
N GLU A 18 -3.08 31.57 -36.09
CA GLU A 18 -4.46 31.87 -35.74
C GLU A 18 -4.68 31.51 -34.27
N ALA A 19 -5.03 32.56 -33.51
CA ALA A 19 -5.31 32.52 -32.10
C ALA A 19 -6.66 31.83 -31.86
N ALA A 20 -6.62 30.57 -31.43
CA ALA A 20 -7.77 29.93 -30.81
C ALA A 20 -7.83 30.37 -29.34
N LYS A 21 -8.76 31.28 -29.05
CA LYS A 21 -9.14 31.65 -27.67
C LYS A 21 -9.66 30.40 -26.96
N SER A 22 -8.86 29.90 -26.03
CA SER A 22 -9.28 28.91 -25.03
C SER A 22 -10.26 29.58 -24.07
N THR A 23 -11.54 29.21 -24.16
CA THR A 23 -12.51 29.45 -23.11
C THR A 23 -12.26 28.43 -22.01
N SER A 24 -11.48 28.85 -21.01
CA SER A 24 -11.36 28.17 -19.72
C SER A 24 -12.73 28.20 -19.03
N SER A 25 -13.46 27.10 -19.13
CA SER A 25 -14.53 26.78 -18.18
C SER A 25 -13.87 26.26 -16.91
N ALA A 26 -13.61 27.15 -15.95
CA ALA A 26 -13.26 26.74 -14.60
C ALA A 26 -14.43 25.93 -14.01
N GLN A 27 -14.26 24.61 -13.91
CA GLN A 27 -15.09 23.80 -13.02
C GLN A 27 -14.54 23.95 -11.60
N PRO A 28 -15.40 23.99 -10.57
CA PRO A 28 -14.95 24.19 -9.22
C PRO A 28 -14.17 22.96 -8.76
N GLU A 29 -12.90 23.16 -8.41
CA GLU A 29 -12.17 22.21 -7.59
C GLU A 29 -12.96 22.03 -6.29
N ALA A 30 -13.57 20.86 -6.14
CA ALA A 30 -14.10 20.43 -4.86
C ALA A 30 -12.90 20.15 -3.95
N HIS A 31 -12.36 21.20 -3.35
CA HIS A 31 -11.61 21.04 -2.11
C HIS A 31 -12.54 20.33 -1.14
N GLY A 32 -12.23 19.06 -0.87
CA GLY A 32 -12.87 18.27 0.17
C GLY A 32 -12.93 19.12 1.44
N ALA A 33 -14.10 19.13 2.06
CA ALA A 33 -14.34 19.84 3.31
C ALA A 33 -13.15 19.59 4.25
N ALA A 34 -12.55 20.68 4.74
CA ALA A 34 -11.48 20.61 5.72
C ALA A 34 -11.89 19.62 6.83
N ASP A 35 -11.25 18.46 6.85
CA ASP A 35 -11.47 17.41 7.85
C ASP A 35 -11.33 18.10 9.21
N ALA A 36 -12.39 18.07 10.02
CA ALA A 36 -12.27 18.44 11.41
C ALA A 36 -11.13 17.58 11.98
N ALA A 37 -10.07 18.21 12.46
CA ALA A 37 -8.85 17.52 12.87
C ALA A 37 -9.20 16.39 13.83
N VAL A 38 -9.18 15.15 13.35
CA VAL A 38 -9.42 13.98 14.18
C VAL A 38 -8.26 13.93 15.16
N THR A 39 -8.58 14.12 16.43
CA THR A 39 -7.61 14.08 17.52
C THR A 39 -7.57 12.66 18.05
N PHE A 40 -6.38 12.09 18.12
CA PHE A 40 -6.18 10.81 18.78
C PHE A 40 -6.06 11.04 20.29
N SER A 41 -6.49 10.05 21.06
CA SER A 41 -6.06 9.94 22.46
C SER A 41 -4.54 9.71 22.54
N LYS A 42 -3.95 9.99 23.71
CA LYS A 42 -2.53 9.68 23.97
C LYS A 42 -2.22 8.22 23.68
N GLU A 43 -3.12 7.31 24.06
CA GLU A 43 -3.00 5.87 23.87
C GLU A 43 -3.00 5.50 22.38
N GLU A 44 -3.90 6.10 21.59
CA GLU A 44 -3.94 5.91 20.13
C GLU A 44 -2.67 6.42 19.44
N GLU A 45 -2.13 7.57 19.85
CA GLU A 45 -0.87 8.08 19.29
C GLU A 45 0.32 7.19 19.62
N LEU A 46 0.45 6.76 20.88
CA LEU A 46 1.53 5.87 21.29
C LEU A 46 1.44 4.53 20.58
N HIS A 47 0.23 3.98 20.44
CA HIS A 47 -0.01 2.75 19.70
C HIS A 47 0.37 2.91 18.23
N ALA A 48 -0.17 3.91 17.54
CA ALA A 48 0.11 4.14 16.13
C ALA A 48 1.62 4.37 15.87
N HIS A 49 2.30 5.13 16.72
CA HIS A 49 3.74 5.33 16.64
C HIS A 49 4.50 4.02 16.78
N ARG A 50 4.18 3.22 17.81
CA ARG A 50 4.83 1.92 18.06
C ARG A 50 4.66 0.96 16.88
N GLU A 51 3.44 0.80 16.37
CA GLU A 51 3.16 -0.15 15.29
C GLU A 51 3.76 0.28 13.95
N MET A 52 3.71 1.58 13.60
CA MET A 52 4.41 2.07 12.41
C MET A 52 5.93 1.89 12.54
N LEU A 53 6.49 2.10 13.73
CA LEU A 53 7.91 1.89 13.98
C LEU A 53 8.31 0.42 13.90
N LEU A 54 7.45 -0.49 14.37
CA LEU A 54 7.63 -1.94 14.20
C LEU A 54 7.73 -2.31 12.72
N ILE A 55 6.80 -1.84 11.90
CA ILE A 55 6.86 -2.06 10.44
C ILE A 55 8.17 -1.51 9.89
N ARG A 56 8.51 -0.24 10.15
CA ARG A 56 9.74 0.39 9.63
C ARG A 56 11.00 -0.39 9.99
N ARG A 57 11.16 -0.77 11.25
CA ARG A 57 12.36 -1.49 11.73
C ARG A 57 12.41 -2.91 11.19
N PHE A 58 11.27 -3.59 11.10
CA PHE A 58 11.18 -4.91 10.49
C PHE A 58 11.61 -4.88 9.03
N GLU A 59 11.08 -3.92 8.25
CA GLU A 59 11.38 -3.73 6.83
C GLU A 59 12.85 -3.36 6.60
N GLU A 60 13.44 -2.51 7.46
CA GLU A 60 14.88 -2.21 7.43
C GLU A 60 15.73 -3.46 7.68
N LYS A 61 15.33 -4.32 8.63
CA LYS A 61 16.02 -5.59 8.90
C LYS A 61 15.86 -6.57 7.74
N ALA A 62 14.67 -6.69 7.16
CA ALA A 62 14.44 -7.51 5.97
C ALA A 62 15.34 -7.06 4.80
N GLY A 63 15.47 -5.74 4.60
CA GLY A 63 16.40 -5.18 3.61
C GLY A 63 17.87 -5.56 3.87
N GLN A 64 18.31 -5.59 5.13
CA GLN A 64 19.66 -6.04 5.50
C GLN A 64 19.87 -7.53 5.19
N LEU A 65 18.93 -8.39 5.60
CA LEU A 65 19.01 -9.84 5.37
C LEU A 65 18.97 -10.20 3.88
N TYR A 66 18.20 -9.45 3.08
CA TYR A 66 18.23 -9.55 1.62
C TYR A 66 19.61 -9.23 1.06
N GLY A 67 20.23 -8.12 1.50
CA GLY A 67 21.59 -7.75 1.09
C GLY A 67 22.66 -8.79 1.49
N MET A 68 22.41 -9.56 2.54
CA MET A 68 23.25 -10.68 2.98
C MET A 68 22.97 -11.98 2.21
N GLY A 69 21.98 -12.01 1.31
CA GLY A 69 21.60 -13.20 0.54
C GLY A 69 20.75 -14.21 1.31
N LEU A 70 20.19 -13.84 2.46
CA LEU A 70 19.37 -14.74 3.30
C LEU A 70 17.89 -14.77 2.90
N ILE A 71 17.44 -13.80 2.11
CA ILE A 71 16.09 -13.75 1.53
C ILE A 71 16.22 -13.98 0.02
N GLY A 72 15.61 -15.06 -0.47
CA GLY A 72 15.59 -15.40 -1.89
C GLY A 72 14.52 -14.66 -2.69
N GLY A 73 14.73 -14.54 -4.01
CA GLY A 73 13.73 -13.99 -4.92
C GLY A 73 13.57 -12.46 -4.86
N PHE A 74 12.33 -11.98 -4.91
CA PHE A 74 12.00 -10.55 -4.85
C PHE A 74 11.63 -10.15 -3.42
N CYS A 75 12.19 -9.06 -2.92
CA CYS A 75 11.83 -8.49 -1.62
C CYS A 75 11.25 -7.08 -1.80
N HIS A 76 9.98 -6.89 -1.45
CA HIS A 76 9.24 -5.65 -1.66
C HIS A 76 8.96 -4.96 -0.32
N LEU A 77 9.77 -3.96 0.02
CA LEU A 77 9.67 -3.32 1.34
C LEU A 77 8.54 -2.30 1.44
N TYR A 78 7.78 -2.30 2.54
CA TYR A 78 6.65 -1.36 2.77
C TYR A 78 7.06 0.03 3.30
N ILE A 79 8.36 0.34 3.30
CA ILE A 79 8.92 1.57 3.87
C ILE A 79 8.34 2.84 3.23
N GLY A 80 7.70 3.66 4.06
CA GLY A 80 7.10 4.96 3.70
C GLY A 80 5.57 4.93 3.57
N GLN A 81 4.93 3.77 3.75
CA GLN A 81 3.48 3.60 3.63
C GLN A 81 2.82 3.16 4.96
N GLU A 82 3.56 3.22 6.07
CA GLU A 82 3.15 2.61 7.35
C GLU A 82 1.84 3.19 7.91
N ALA A 83 1.65 4.51 7.78
CA ALA A 83 0.43 5.19 8.24
C ALA A 83 -0.84 4.67 7.55
N VAL A 84 -0.74 4.26 6.27
CA VAL A 84 -1.87 3.74 5.52
C VAL A 84 -2.43 2.49 6.18
N VAL A 85 -1.58 1.52 6.47
CA VAL A 85 -2.07 0.23 6.98
C VAL A 85 -2.46 0.32 8.45
N ILE A 86 -1.70 1.07 9.27
CA ILE A 86 -2.03 1.25 10.69
C ILE A 86 -3.32 2.04 10.87
N GLY A 87 -3.48 3.16 10.16
CA GLY A 87 -4.70 3.98 10.25
C GLY A 87 -5.94 3.21 9.82
N MET A 88 -5.85 2.42 8.73
CA MET A 88 -6.95 1.57 8.30
C MET A 88 -7.25 0.45 9.30
N GLN A 89 -6.22 -0.18 9.88
CA GLN A 89 -6.40 -1.24 10.87
C GLN A 89 -7.11 -0.72 12.13
N MET A 90 -6.81 0.50 12.57
CA MET A 90 -7.49 1.16 13.69
C MET A 90 -8.97 1.44 13.42
N ALA A 91 -9.42 1.42 12.16
CA ALA A 91 -10.83 1.58 11.78
C ALA A 91 -11.60 0.24 11.64
N LEU A 92 -10.91 -0.91 11.80
CA LEU A 92 -11.51 -2.23 11.66
C LEU A 92 -12.05 -2.80 12.97
N THR A 93 -12.89 -3.81 12.83
CA THR A 93 -13.40 -4.63 13.93
C THR A 93 -12.93 -6.08 13.77
N PRO A 94 -12.87 -6.88 14.86
CA PRO A 94 -12.46 -8.27 14.78
C PRO A 94 -13.29 -9.06 13.75
N GLY A 95 -12.61 -9.78 12.84
CA GLY A 95 -13.24 -10.58 11.79
C GLY A 95 -13.44 -9.86 10.45
N ASP A 96 -13.17 -8.56 10.36
CA ASP A 96 -12.99 -7.92 9.05
C ASP A 96 -11.74 -8.50 8.37
N GLN A 97 -11.75 -8.48 7.03
CA GLN A 97 -10.76 -9.21 6.24
C GLN A 97 -9.86 -8.25 5.48
N VAL A 98 -8.57 -8.57 5.41
CA VAL A 98 -7.57 -7.79 4.66
C VAL A 98 -7.00 -8.63 3.54
N ILE A 99 -6.94 -8.07 2.34
CA ILE A 99 -6.32 -8.69 1.15
C ILE A 99 -5.47 -7.65 0.43
N THR A 100 -4.24 -8.02 0.07
CA THR A 100 -3.25 -7.10 -0.51
C THR A 100 -2.38 -7.79 -1.57
N GLY A 101 -1.60 -6.99 -2.31
CA GLY A 101 -0.61 -7.47 -3.26
C GLY A 101 0.66 -7.98 -2.57
N TYR A 102 1.76 -8.05 -3.32
CA TYR A 102 3.06 -8.59 -2.89
C TYR A 102 3.91 -7.69 -1.95
N ARG A 103 3.40 -6.53 -1.53
CA ARG A 103 4.10 -5.63 -0.60
C ARG A 103 3.44 -5.71 0.77
N ASP A 104 3.47 -6.89 1.35
CA ASP A 104 2.51 -7.34 2.36
C ASP A 104 3.08 -7.48 3.78
N HIS A 105 4.40 -7.40 3.99
CA HIS A 105 4.99 -7.69 5.30
C HIS A 105 4.49 -6.71 6.37
N GLY A 106 4.49 -5.41 6.06
CA GLY A 106 3.87 -4.39 6.91
C GLY A 106 2.39 -4.63 7.21
N HIS A 107 1.62 -5.19 6.27
CA HIS A 107 0.22 -5.53 6.52
C HIS A 107 0.05 -6.71 7.47
N MET A 108 0.92 -7.71 7.39
CA MET A 108 0.88 -8.85 8.32
C MET A 108 1.16 -8.41 9.75
N LEU A 109 2.15 -7.54 9.93
CA LEU A 109 2.47 -6.97 11.23
C LEU A 109 1.30 -6.16 11.77
N ALA A 110 0.67 -5.33 10.93
CA ALA A 110 -0.54 -4.59 11.29
C ALA A 110 -1.73 -5.51 11.63
N CYS A 111 -1.81 -6.70 11.02
CA CYS A 111 -2.77 -7.75 11.37
C CYS A 111 -2.35 -8.59 12.59
N GLU A 112 -1.38 -8.10 13.38
CA GLU A 112 -0.89 -8.71 14.62
C GLU A 112 -0.34 -10.13 14.44
N MET A 113 0.25 -10.41 13.27
CA MET A 113 1.01 -11.63 13.04
C MET A 113 2.36 -11.51 13.73
N ASP A 114 2.83 -12.59 14.38
CA ASP A 114 4.13 -12.64 15.05
C ASP A 114 5.26 -12.33 14.03
N PRO A 115 6.09 -11.30 14.27
CA PRO A 115 7.24 -10.96 13.42
C PRO A 115 8.18 -12.13 13.14
N LYS A 116 8.31 -13.09 14.08
CA LYS A 116 9.13 -14.30 13.90
C LYS A 116 8.64 -15.14 12.72
N GLY A 117 7.33 -15.35 12.61
CA GLY A 117 6.74 -16.11 11.50
C GLY A 117 6.87 -15.37 10.18
N VAL A 118 6.73 -14.03 10.19
CA VAL A 118 6.89 -13.21 8.97
C VAL A 118 8.34 -13.30 8.49
N MET A 119 9.30 -13.11 9.40
CA MET A 119 10.73 -13.17 9.06
C MET A 119 11.15 -14.57 8.62
N ALA A 120 10.66 -15.62 9.29
CA ALA A 120 10.89 -17.00 8.91
C ALA A 120 10.43 -17.27 7.47
N GLU A 121 9.23 -16.80 7.09
CA GLU A 121 8.73 -16.92 5.72
C GLU A 121 9.60 -16.18 4.71
N LEU A 122 10.02 -14.93 5.01
CA LEU A 122 10.93 -14.18 4.14
C LEU A 122 12.23 -14.93 3.86
N THR A 123 12.78 -15.59 4.88
CA THR A 123 14.02 -16.36 4.78
C THR A 123 13.80 -17.83 4.35
N GLY A 124 12.59 -18.20 3.93
CA GLY A 124 12.28 -19.54 3.42
C GLY A 124 12.38 -20.64 4.47
N ARG A 125 12.01 -20.36 5.72
CA ARG A 125 12.10 -21.31 6.84
C ARG A 125 10.76 -21.99 7.13
N ARG A 126 10.82 -23.19 7.72
CA ARG A 126 9.63 -24.03 7.92
C ARG A 126 8.57 -23.40 8.81
N SER A 127 8.97 -22.55 9.76
CA SER A 127 8.05 -21.88 10.69
C SER A 127 7.43 -20.61 10.10
N GLY A 128 7.68 -20.32 8.82
CA GLY A 128 6.98 -19.30 8.07
C GLY A 128 5.48 -19.59 7.92
N TYR A 129 4.68 -18.54 7.72
CA TYR A 129 3.22 -18.67 7.63
C TYR A 129 2.71 -19.51 6.45
N SER A 130 3.52 -19.61 5.39
CA SER A 130 3.30 -20.48 4.24
C SER A 130 4.32 -21.63 4.19
N LYS A 131 4.84 -22.02 5.37
CA LYS A 131 5.87 -23.07 5.57
C LYS A 131 7.16 -22.81 4.77
N GLY A 132 7.51 -21.55 4.55
CA GLY A 132 8.70 -21.16 3.79
C GLY A 132 8.56 -21.31 2.26
N LYS A 133 7.37 -21.65 1.75
CA LYS A 133 7.12 -21.84 0.31
C LYS A 133 6.74 -20.54 -0.41
N GLY A 134 6.15 -19.60 0.32
CA GLY A 134 5.58 -18.38 -0.24
C GLY A 134 6.59 -17.26 -0.38
N GLY A 135 7.56 -17.21 0.53
CA GLY A 135 8.56 -16.16 0.56
C GLY A 135 7.95 -14.76 0.69
N SER A 136 8.66 -13.77 0.19
CA SER A 136 8.33 -12.35 0.37
C SER A 136 7.08 -11.86 -0.37
N MET A 137 6.45 -12.67 -1.22
CA MET A 137 5.32 -12.22 -2.01
C MET A 137 4.05 -13.02 -1.79
N HIS A 138 4.04 -14.08 -0.97
CA HIS A 138 2.91 -15.02 -0.87
C HIS A 138 2.66 -15.47 0.57
N MET A 139 2.13 -14.56 1.40
CA MET A 139 1.85 -14.85 2.80
C MET A 139 0.35 -14.77 3.14
N PHE A 140 -0.10 -15.68 3.99
CA PHE A 140 -1.52 -15.91 4.25
C PHE A 140 -1.79 -16.31 5.71
N SER A 141 -2.92 -15.89 6.28
CA SER A 141 -3.40 -16.39 7.56
C SER A 141 -4.93 -16.39 7.65
N VAL A 142 -5.51 -17.58 7.74
CA VAL A 142 -6.95 -17.75 7.99
C VAL A 142 -7.32 -17.20 9.36
N GLU A 143 -6.50 -17.49 10.38
CA GLU A 143 -6.74 -17.11 11.77
C GLU A 143 -6.84 -15.59 11.93
N LYS A 144 -5.95 -14.85 11.26
CA LYS A 144 -5.89 -13.39 11.30
C LYS A 144 -6.74 -12.72 10.21
N HIS A 145 -7.53 -13.50 9.47
CA HIS A 145 -8.34 -12.99 8.34
C HIS A 145 -7.53 -12.19 7.31
N PHE A 146 -6.28 -12.61 7.10
CA PHE A 146 -5.32 -11.97 6.21
C PHE A 146 -5.10 -12.84 4.97
N TYR A 147 -5.44 -12.29 3.80
CA TYR A 147 -5.41 -12.94 2.50
C TYR A 147 -4.41 -12.18 1.60
N GLY A 148 -3.17 -12.03 2.06
CA GLY A 148 -2.16 -11.23 1.38
C GLY A 148 -1.32 -12.00 0.36
N GLY A 149 -0.32 -11.32 -0.18
CA GLY A 149 0.71 -11.97 -0.96
C GLY A 149 0.25 -12.40 -2.36
N HIS A 150 -0.38 -11.50 -3.10
CA HIS A 150 -0.70 -11.74 -4.50
C HIS A 150 0.35 -11.13 -5.43
N GLY A 151 1.16 -12.00 -6.05
CA GLY A 151 2.18 -11.62 -7.03
C GLY A 151 1.61 -11.15 -8.37
N ILE A 152 0.39 -11.58 -8.75
CA ILE A 152 -0.28 -11.13 -9.96
C ILE A 152 -0.94 -9.78 -9.71
N VAL A 153 -0.47 -8.75 -10.42
CA VAL A 153 -0.95 -7.37 -10.28
C VAL A 153 -2.46 -7.28 -10.51
N GLY A 154 -3.18 -6.81 -9.49
CA GLY A 154 -4.63 -6.59 -9.53
C GLY A 154 -5.47 -7.82 -9.16
N ALA A 155 -4.90 -9.01 -9.03
CA ALA A 155 -5.65 -10.23 -8.74
C ALA A 155 -6.33 -10.17 -7.35
N GLN A 156 -5.68 -9.53 -6.39
CA GLN A 156 -6.19 -9.34 -5.04
C GLN A 156 -7.49 -8.53 -4.99
N VAL A 157 -7.74 -7.67 -6.00
CA VAL A 157 -8.95 -6.84 -6.07
C VAL A 157 -10.17 -7.71 -6.38
N SER A 158 -10.04 -8.60 -7.37
CA SER A 158 -11.08 -9.57 -7.74
C SER A 158 -11.34 -10.57 -6.61
N LEU A 159 -10.27 -11.09 -6.00
CA LEU A 159 -10.38 -12.02 -4.87
C LEU A 159 -11.00 -11.36 -3.65
N GLY A 160 -10.61 -10.12 -3.33
CA GLY A 160 -11.22 -9.34 -2.26
C GLY A 160 -12.70 -9.06 -2.47
N THR A 161 -13.09 -8.79 -3.72
CA THR A 161 -14.50 -8.66 -4.10
C THR A 161 -15.27 -9.96 -3.82
N GLY A 162 -14.64 -11.13 -4.06
CA GLY A 162 -15.19 -12.43 -3.69
C GLY A 162 -15.32 -12.64 -2.17
N LEU A 163 -14.35 -12.18 -1.37
CA LEU A 163 -14.44 -12.21 0.10
C LEU A 163 -15.62 -11.36 0.61
N ALA A 164 -15.78 -10.15 0.06
CA ALA A 164 -16.89 -9.28 0.39
C ALA A 164 -18.25 -9.87 -0.02
N PHE A 165 -18.31 -10.54 -1.17
CA PHE A 165 -19.48 -11.31 -1.57
C PHE A 165 -19.80 -12.40 -0.55
N ALA A 166 -18.80 -13.14 -0.08
CA ALA A 166 -18.99 -14.17 0.93
C ALA A 166 -19.50 -13.59 2.27
N ASN A 167 -18.99 -12.43 2.70
CA ASN A 167 -19.48 -11.73 3.89
C ASN A 167 -20.95 -11.35 3.75
N LYS A 168 -21.31 -10.74 2.61
CA LYS A 168 -22.70 -10.40 2.31
C LYS A 168 -23.60 -11.63 2.28
N TYR A 169 -23.19 -12.69 1.59
CA TYR A 169 -23.95 -13.93 1.45
C TYR A 169 -24.22 -14.57 2.81
N ARG A 170 -23.23 -14.56 3.71
CA ARG A 170 -23.33 -15.10 5.07
C ARG A 170 -24.04 -14.17 6.06
N LYS A 171 -24.29 -12.91 5.69
CA LYS A 171 -24.89 -11.88 6.55
C LYS A 171 -24.14 -11.71 7.88
N ASN A 172 -22.81 -11.81 7.85
CA ASN A 172 -21.96 -11.77 9.05
C ASN A 172 -21.56 -10.35 9.48
N GLY A 173 -21.98 -9.32 8.73
CA GLY A 173 -21.70 -7.92 9.02
C GLY A 173 -20.21 -7.54 8.90
N LYS A 174 -19.38 -8.36 8.26
CA LYS A 174 -17.93 -8.10 8.08
C LYS A 174 -17.64 -7.35 6.79
N VAL A 175 -16.57 -6.56 6.81
CA VAL A 175 -16.08 -5.76 5.68
C VAL A 175 -14.76 -6.34 5.19
N THR A 176 -14.51 -6.24 3.88
CA THR A 176 -13.21 -6.56 3.28
C THR A 176 -12.48 -5.29 2.91
N LEU A 177 -11.20 -5.17 3.28
CA LEU A 177 -10.28 -4.17 2.73
C LEU A 177 -9.44 -4.81 1.62
N ALA A 178 -9.53 -4.28 0.41
CA ALA A 178 -8.71 -4.72 -0.71
C ALA A 178 -7.69 -3.65 -1.09
N TYR A 179 -6.42 -3.91 -0.80
CA TYR A 179 -5.29 -3.02 -1.03
C TYR A 179 -4.61 -3.30 -2.37
N PHE A 180 -4.28 -2.24 -3.10
CA PHE A 180 -3.59 -2.34 -4.38
C PHE A 180 -2.89 -1.03 -4.72
N GLY A 181 -1.76 -1.13 -5.43
CA GLY A 181 -1.00 0.05 -5.83
C GLY A 181 -1.63 0.81 -7.00
N ASP A 182 -1.18 2.03 -7.21
CA ASP A 182 -1.51 2.89 -8.36
C ASP A 182 -1.38 2.17 -9.71
N GLY A 183 -0.32 1.40 -9.92
CA GLY A 183 -0.14 0.63 -11.16
C GLY A 183 -1.20 -0.45 -11.39
N ALA A 184 -1.74 -1.04 -10.31
CA ALA A 184 -2.76 -2.08 -10.40
C ALA A 184 -4.14 -1.53 -10.79
N THR A 185 -4.40 -0.24 -10.55
CA THR A 185 -5.67 0.42 -10.90
C THR A 185 -6.00 0.37 -12.40
N ASN A 186 -4.98 0.12 -13.24
CA ASN A 186 -5.12 0.06 -14.69
C ASN A 186 -5.43 -1.35 -15.22
N GLN A 187 -5.56 -2.35 -14.36
CA GLN A 187 -5.90 -3.72 -14.77
C GLN A 187 -7.40 -3.85 -15.04
N GLY A 188 -7.78 -4.53 -16.13
CA GLY A 188 -9.19 -4.70 -16.52
C GLY A 188 -10.06 -5.33 -15.42
N GLN A 189 -9.53 -6.35 -14.74
CA GLN A 189 -10.20 -7.04 -13.64
C GLN A 189 -10.57 -6.14 -12.45
N VAL A 190 -9.89 -5.00 -12.27
CA VAL A 190 -10.24 -4.02 -11.23
C VAL A 190 -11.57 -3.33 -11.56
N TYR A 191 -11.78 -2.95 -12.82
CA TYR A 191 -13.05 -2.35 -13.27
C TYR A 191 -14.20 -3.35 -13.23
N GLU A 192 -13.95 -4.60 -13.63
CA GLU A 192 -14.92 -5.69 -13.50
C GLU A 192 -15.32 -5.87 -12.03
N SER A 193 -14.36 -5.84 -11.11
CA SER A 193 -14.60 -5.93 -9.67
C SER A 193 -15.47 -4.79 -9.15
N PHE A 194 -15.19 -3.54 -9.56
CA PHE A 194 -16.00 -2.37 -9.18
C PHE A 194 -17.45 -2.51 -9.64
N ASN A 195 -17.67 -2.88 -10.90
CA ASN A 195 -19.01 -3.11 -11.44
C ASN A 195 -19.79 -4.12 -10.58
N MET A 196 -19.16 -5.27 -10.28
CA MET A 196 -19.80 -6.34 -9.51
C MET A 196 -20.05 -5.94 -8.06
N ALA A 197 -19.09 -5.27 -7.42
CA ALA A 197 -19.23 -4.79 -6.05
C ALA A 197 -20.36 -3.77 -5.92
N LYS A 198 -20.49 -2.84 -6.87
CA LYS A 198 -21.59 -1.89 -6.90
C LYS A 198 -22.93 -2.59 -7.14
N LEU A 199 -23.02 -3.39 -8.21
CA LEU A 199 -24.23 -4.10 -8.60
C LEU A 199 -24.81 -4.88 -7.42
N TRP A 200 -23.94 -5.55 -6.68
CA TRP A 200 -24.32 -6.38 -5.55
C TRP A 200 -24.25 -5.67 -4.22
N LYS A 201 -23.97 -4.36 -4.15
CA LYS A 201 -23.77 -3.58 -2.91
C LYS A 201 -22.94 -4.36 -1.88
N LEU A 202 -21.71 -4.72 -2.25
CA LEU A 202 -20.82 -5.53 -1.42
C LEU A 202 -20.15 -4.68 -0.32
N PRO A 203 -19.90 -5.26 0.87
CA PRO A 203 -19.22 -4.59 1.98
C PRO A 203 -17.70 -4.61 1.77
N ILE A 204 -17.21 -3.81 0.83
CA ILE A 204 -15.77 -3.72 0.49
C ILE A 204 -15.29 -2.28 0.44
N VAL A 205 -14.09 -2.04 0.95
CA VAL A 205 -13.34 -0.81 0.73
C VAL A 205 -12.12 -1.12 -0.11
N TYR A 206 -12.02 -0.45 -1.26
CA TYR A 206 -10.90 -0.52 -2.17
C TYR A 206 -9.89 0.55 -1.77
N VAL A 207 -8.73 0.13 -1.26
CA VAL A 207 -7.68 1.03 -0.79
C VAL A 207 -6.57 1.08 -1.85
N ILE A 208 -6.48 2.20 -2.57
CA ILE A 208 -5.44 2.46 -3.55
C ILE A 208 -4.26 3.09 -2.83
N GLU A 209 -3.14 2.38 -2.74
CA GLU A 209 -1.87 2.94 -2.27
C GLU A 209 -1.16 3.67 -3.42
N ASN A 210 -1.43 4.96 -3.55
CA ASN A 210 -0.79 5.78 -4.57
C ASN A 210 0.57 6.27 -4.08
N ASN A 211 1.59 5.42 -4.26
CA ASN A 211 2.99 5.74 -3.98
C ASN A 211 3.74 6.38 -5.16
N LYS A 212 2.98 6.90 -6.13
CA LYS A 212 3.40 7.62 -7.34
C LYS A 212 4.00 6.78 -8.47
N TYR A 213 4.35 5.50 -8.23
CA TYR A 213 5.09 4.70 -9.20
C TYR A 213 4.70 3.20 -9.25
N GLY A 214 4.10 2.80 -10.37
CA GLY A 214 4.02 1.40 -10.81
C GLY A 214 5.37 0.90 -11.33
N MET A 215 6.13 0.22 -10.48
CA MET A 215 7.55 -0.06 -10.70
C MET A 215 8.33 1.23 -10.98
N GLY A 216 8.62 1.55 -12.24
CA GLY A 216 9.30 2.77 -12.68
C GLY A 216 8.44 3.72 -13.53
N THR A 217 7.17 3.40 -13.74
CA THR A 217 6.24 4.25 -14.49
C THR A 217 5.45 5.12 -13.52
N SER A 218 5.55 6.44 -13.67
CA SER A 218 4.79 7.37 -12.83
C SER A 218 3.30 7.34 -13.16
N VAL A 219 2.44 7.69 -12.19
CA VAL A 219 0.98 7.79 -12.37
C VAL A 219 0.63 8.71 -13.55
N GLU A 220 1.29 9.86 -13.65
CA GLU A 220 1.14 10.83 -14.75
C GLU A 220 1.38 10.24 -16.15
N ARG A 221 2.18 9.18 -16.24
CA ARG A 221 2.48 8.48 -17.50
C ARG A 221 1.62 7.25 -17.73
N ALA A 222 0.97 6.74 -16.68
CA ALA A 222 0.21 5.49 -16.70
C ALA A 222 -1.30 5.71 -16.76
N SER A 223 -1.80 6.90 -16.40
CA SER A 223 -3.21 7.15 -16.19
C SER A 223 -3.66 8.44 -16.88
N SER A 224 -4.77 8.37 -17.63
CA SER A 224 -5.40 9.56 -18.24
C SER A 224 -6.08 10.46 -17.21
N THR A 225 -6.47 9.91 -16.06
CA THR A 225 -7.00 10.62 -14.91
C THR A 225 -6.15 10.24 -13.69
N THR A 226 -5.47 11.21 -13.11
CA THR A 226 -4.44 10.97 -12.10
C THR A 226 -4.96 11.03 -10.67
N ASN A 227 -6.17 11.57 -10.47
CA ASN A 227 -6.95 11.33 -9.26
C ASN A 227 -7.59 9.92 -9.37
N LEU A 228 -6.97 8.95 -8.72
CA LEU A 228 -7.37 7.54 -8.76
C LEU A 228 -8.59 7.25 -7.87
N SER A 229 -8.96 8.14 -6.94
CA SER A 229 -10.21 7.99 -6.18
C SER A 229 -11.44 8.02 -7.10
N HIS A 230 -11.34 8.66 -8.27
CA HIS A 230 -12.41 8.72 -9.27
C HIS A 230 -12.56 7.45 -10.12
N ARG A 231 -11.73 6.41 -9.92
CA ARG A 231 -11.77 5.20 -10.75
C ARG A 231 -13.11 4.46 -10.68
N GLY A 232 -13.86 4.64 -9.60
CA GLY A 232 -15.20 4.08 -9.43
C GLY A 232 -16.36 4.93 -9.97
N ALA A 233 -16.09 6.13 -10.51
CA ALA A 233 -17.14 7.10 -10.85
C ALA A 233 -18.14 6.59 -11.90
N SER A 234 -17.68 5.82 -12.89
CA SER A 234 -18.57 5.21 -13.91
C SER A 234 -19.55 4.17 -13.35
N PHE A 235 -19.34 3.74 -12.10
CA PHE A 235 -20.18 2.79 -11.38
C PHE A 235 -20.88 3.45 -10.18
N ASP A 236 -20.85 4.78 -10.05
CA ASP A 236 -21.36 5.51 -8.89
C ASP A 236 -20.78 5.02 -7.54
N ILE A 237 -19.52 4.58 -7.53
CA ILE A 237 -18.82 4.23 -6.29
C ILE A 237 -18.20 5.50 -5.72
N PRO A 238 -18.54 5.91 -4.49
CA PRO A 238 -17.92 7.07 -3.86
C PRO A 238 -16.44 6.81 -3.63
N GLY A 239 -15.63 7.86 -3.81
CA GLY A 239 -14.22 7.83 -3.48
C GLY A 239 -13.68 9.18 -3.09
N GLU A 240 -12.62 9.17 -2.27
CA GLU A 240 -11.90 10.37 -1.82
C GLU A 240 -10.39 10.14 -1.80
N GLN A 241 -9.63 11.22 -1.95
CA GLN A 241 -8.19 11.23 -1.71
C GLN A 241 -7.91 11.51 -0.23
N VAL A 242 -6.95 10.79 0.32
CA VAL A 242 -6.55 10.89 1.72
C VAL A 242 -5.05 11.11 1.76
N ASP A 243 -4.58 11.98 2.67
CA ASP A 243 -3.16 12.02 2.99
C ASP A 243 -2.76 10.69 3.64
N GLY A 244 -2.17 9.80 2.85
CA GLY A 244 -1.73 8.48 3.29
C GLY A 244 -0.49 8.51 4.19
N MET A 245 0.10 9.70 4.39
CA MET A 245 1.23 9.92 5.30
C MET A 245 0.78 10.41 6.68
N ASP A 246 -0.48 10.77 6.87
CA ASP A 246 -1.05 11.12 8.18
C ASP A 246 -2.01 10.03 8.69
N VAL A 247 -1.57 9.29 9.70
CA VAL A 247 -2.35 8.20 10.31
C VAL A 247 -3.70 8.67 10.88
N ARG A 248 -3.81 9.94 11.34
CA ARG A 248 -5.09 10.51 11.80
C ARG A 248 -6.08 10.63 10.65
N ALA A 249 -5.63 11.18 9.51
CA ALA A 249 -6.44 11.32 8.31
C ALA A 249 -6.84 9.95 7.74
N VAL A 250 -5.90 8.99 7.71
CA VAL A 250 -6.17 7.62 7.27
C VAL A 250 -7.25 6.95 8.13
N LYS A 251 -7.13 7.01 9.47
CA LYS A 251 -8.15 6.42 10.37
C LYS A 251 -9.52 7.07 10.17
N ALA A 252 -9.56 8.39 10.07
CA ALA A 252 -10.80 9.14 9.85
C ALA A 252 -11.53 8.72 8.57
N ALA A 253 -10.80 8.65 7.45
CA ALA A 253 -11.34 8.19 6.17
C ALA A 253 -11.72 6.71 6.21
N GLY A 254 -10.88 5.88 6.86
CA GLY A 254 -11.14 4.47 7.10
C GLY A 254 -12.46 4.22 7.83
N GLU A 255 -12.72 4.94 8.92
CA GLU A 255 -13.97 4.83 9.69
C GLU A 255 -15.19 5.20 8.85
N ARG A 256 -15.10 6.26 8.02
CA ARG A 256 -16.17 6.66 7.10
C ARG A 256 -16.46 5.55 6.07
N ALA A 257 -15.42 5.07 5.39
CA ALA A 257 -15.54 4.08 4.32
C ALA A 257 -16.00 2.71 4.84
N VAL A 258 -15.43 2.24 5.96
CA VAL A 258 -15.81 0.98 6.60
C VAL A 258 -17.26 1.05 7.09
N ARG A 259 -17.67 2.15 7.72
CA ARG A 259 -19.07 2.35 8.12
C ARG A 259 -20.01 2.32 6.92
N HIS A 260 -19.69 3.06 5.85
CA HIS A 260 -20.46 3.06 4.61
C HIS A 260 -20.67 1.64 4.06
N ALA A 261 -19.59 0.87 3.94
CA ALA A 261 -19.62 -0.50 3.45
C ALA A 261 -20.43 -1.43 4.37
N ARG A 262 -20.22 -1.32 5.69
CA ARG A 262 -20.88 -2.16 6.70
C ARG A 262 -22.38 -1.92 6.80
N GLU A 263 -22.81 -0.67 6.64
CA GLU A 263 -24.23 -0.29 6.64
C GLU A 263 -24.97 -0.72 5.35
N GLY A 264 -24.26 -1.35 4.40
CA GLY A 264 -24.85 -1.90 3.19
C GLY A 264 -25.05 -0.89 2.06
N ASN A 265 -24.40 0.28 2.16
CA ASN A 265 -24.43 1.29 1.11
C ASN A 265 -23.59 0.90 -0.13
N GLY A 266 -22.78 -0.15 -0.01
CA GLY A 266 -22.00 -0.74 -1.09
C GLY A 266 -20.51 -0.44 -0.96
N PRO A 267 -19.75 -0.54 -2.06
CA PRO A 267 -18.31 -0.35 -2.03
C PRO A 267 -17.93 1.13 -1.82
N TYR A 268 -16.71 1.35 -1.34
CA TYR A 268 -16.09 2.68 -1.22
C TYR A 268 -14.64 2.63 -1.73
N ILE A 269 -14.13 3.73 -2.29
CA ILE A 269 -12.73 3.84 -2.73
C ILE A 269 -11.99 4.87 -1.87
N LEU A 270 -10.82 4.48 -1.36
CA LEU A 270 -9.88 5.41 -0.72
C LEU A 270 -8.59 5.45 -1.52
N GLU A 271 -8.22 6.62 -2.03
CA GLU A 271 -6.89 6.82 -2.62
C GLU A 271 -5.95 7.40 -1.57
N MET A 272 -5.06 6.57 -1.07
CA MET A 272 -4.05 6.93 -0.08
C MET A 272 -2.86 7.54 -0.81
N ILE A 273 -2.72 8.86 -0.71
CA ILE A 273 -1.58 9.57 -1.27
C ILE A 273 -0.37 9.33 -0.37
N THR A 274 0.54 8.48 -0.81
CA THR A 274 1.70 8.05 -0.01
C THR A 274 2.97 8.06 -0.86
N TYR A 275 4.08 7.52 -0.35
CA TYR A 275 5.34 7.49 -1.07
C TYR A 275 6.22 6.29 -0.73
N ARG A 276 6.77 5.62 -1.76
CA ARG A 276 7.63 4.44 -1.59
C ARG A 276 9.09 4.87 -1.44
N TYR A 277 9.70 4.80 -0.26
CA TYR A 277 11.06 5.29 -0.07
C TYR A 277 12.17 4.41 -0.67
N ARG A 278 11.91 3.11 -0.86
CA ARG A 278 12.84 2.17 -1.51
C ARG A 278 12.46 1.93 -2.96
N GLY A 279 13.37 1.32 -3.74
CA GLY A 279 13.07 0.86 -5.09
C GLY A 279 11.83 -0.04 -5.13
N HIS A 280 11.35 -0.36 -6.33
CA HIS A 280 10.20 -1.24 -6.49
C HIS A 280 10.34 -2.51 -5.65
N SER A 281 11.47 -3.19 -5.84
CA SER A 281 12.01 -4.27 -5.03
C SER A 281 13.42 -3.89 -4.54
N MET A 282 14.01 -4.69 -3.65
CA MET A 282 15.41 -4.52 -3.23
C MET A 282 16.44 -4.64 -4.37
N SER A 283 16.08 -5.28 -5.48
CA SER A 283 16.93 -5.37 -6.68
C SER A 283 16.76 -4.19 -7.66
N ASP A 284 15.75 -3.32 -7.46
CA ASP A 284 15.50 -2.17 -8.32
C ASP A 284 16.34 -0.94 -7.88
N PRO A 285 17.23 -0.42 -8.74
CA PRO A 285 18.06 0.75 -8.43
C PRO A 285 17.28 2.08 -8.41
N ALA A 286 15.99 2.10 -8.76
CA ALA A 286 15.10 3.26 -8.69
C ALA A 286 15.54 4.48 -9.54
N LYS A 287 16.10 4.25 -10.73
CA LYS A 287 16.67 5.30 -11.62
C LYS A 287 15.65 6.27 -12.25
N TYR A 288 14.36 6.06 -12.02
CA TYR A 288 13.25 6.82 -12.62
C TYR A 288 12.79 8.02 -11.76
N ARG A 289 13.49 8.30 -10.66
CA ARG A 289 13.20 9.39 -9.73
C ARG A 289 14.49 9.90 -9.08
N SER A 290 14.48 11.14 -8.62
CA SER A 290 15.69 11.76 -8.07
C SER A 290 15.88 11.41 -6.59
N LYS A 291 17.12 11.50 -6.11
CA LYS A 291 17.41 11.30 -4.68
C LYS A 291 16.81 12.45 -3.86
N GLU A 292 16.81 13.65 -4.43
CA GLU A 292 16.30 14.88 -3.86
C GLU A 292 14.78 14.79 -3.63
N GLU A 293 14.04 14.21 -4.57
CA GLU A 293 12.59 13.97 -4.43
C GLU A 293 12.31 13.05 -3.23
N VAL A 294 13.00 11.91 -3.16
CA VAL A 294 12.83 10.93 -2.06
C VAL A 294 13.21 11.55 -0.72
N GLN A 295 14.33 12.28 -0.67
CA GLN A 295 14.81 12.91 0.55
C GLN A 295 13.85 14.00 1.03
N LYS A 296 13.37 14.86 0.13
CA LYS A 296 12.36 15.88 0.45
C LYS A 296 11.10 15.24 1.03
N MET A 297 10.58 14.18 0.41
CA MET A 297 9.40 13.47 0.93
C MET A 297 9.63 12.90 2.33
N ARG A 298 10.82 12.35 2.60
CA ARG A 298 11.16 11.84 3.94
C ARG A 298 11.27 12.95 4.98
N GLU A 299 11.94 14.05 4.65
CA GLU A 299 12.15 15.15 5.60
C GLU A 299 10.85 15.89 5.94
N THR A 300 9.93 15.99 4.98
CA THR A 300 8.75 16.84 5.13
C THR A 300 7.47 16.08 5.47
N HIS A 301 7.40 14.78 5.17
CA HIS A 301 6.15 14.01 5.29
C HIS A 301 6.32 12.61 5.89
N ASP A 302 7.47 12.19 6.45
CA ASP A 302 7.58 10.83 7.02
C ASP A 302 6.54 10.61 8.14
N PRO A 303 5.68 9.56 8.03
CA PRO A 303 4.56 9.36 8.95
C PRO A 303 5.01 9.14 10.40
N ILE A 304 6.19 8.55 10.60
CA ILE A 304 6.75 8.27 11.94
C ILE A 304 7.28 9.55 12.57
N GLU A 305 7.93 10.42 11.79
CA GLU A 305 8.42 11.70 12.32
C GLU A 305 7.26 12.67 12.62
N GLN A 306 6.21 12.66 11.80
CA GLN A 306 5.00 13.45 12.05
C GLN A 306 4.37 13.09 13.39
N ILE A 307 4.13 11.81 13.66
CA ILE A 307 3.53 11.37 14.93
C ILE A 307 4.46 11.59 16.12
N ARG A 308 5.78 11.36 15.95
CA ARG A 308 6.79 11.63 16.98
C ARG A 308 6.77 13.09 17.41
N LYS A 309 6.70 14.01 16.44
CA LYS A 309 6.60 15.45 16.69
C LYS A 309 5.33 15.79 17.47
N ARG A 310 4.17 15.26 17.06
CA ARG A 310 2.90 15.47 17.79
C ARG A 310 2.96 14.96 19.22
N LEU A 311 3.48 13.75 19.43
CA LEU A 311 3.64 13.14 20.77
C LEU A 311 4.45 14.03 21.73
N ILE A 312 5.48 14.70 21.24
CA ILE A 312 6.32 15.61 22.02
C ILE A 312 5.62 16.95 22.24
N GLU A 313 5.07 17.55 21.19
CA GLU A 313 4.42 18.87 21.24
C GLU A 313 3.16 18.86 22.10
N GLU A 314 2.39 17.77 22.08
CA GLU A 314 1.18 17.57 22.89
C GLU A 314 1.52 17.05 24.32
N GLY A 315 2.80 16.89 24.65
CA GLY A 315 3.27 16.45 25.98
C GLY A 315 2.87 15.01 26.33
N HIS A 316 2.62 14.18 25.32
CA HIS A 316 2.20 12.80 25.49
C HIS A 316 3.38 11.85 25.78
N ALA A 317 4.56 12.16 25.26
CA ALA A 317 5.80 11.43 25.50
C ALA A 317 7.02 12.36 25.46
N SER A 318 8.07 12.01 26.20
CA SER A 318 9.39 12.62 26.07
C SER A 318 10.21 11.95 24.97
N GLU A 319 11.31 12.59 24.58
CA GLU A 319 12.31 11.99 23.68
C GLU A 319 12.84 10.64 24.19
N ASP A 320 13.02 10.51 25.51
CA ASP A 320 13.57 9.28 26.09
C ASP A 320 12.53 8.16 26.13
N ASP A 321 11.24 8.48 26.31
CA ASP A 321 10.15 7.52 26.17
C ASP A 321 10.11 6.94 24.74
N LEU A 322 10.22 7.80 23.72
CA LEU A 322 10.18 7.36 22.32
C LEU A 322 11.42 6.55 21.92
N LYS A 323 12.60 6.89 22.47
CA LYS A 323 13.82 6.06 22.33
C LYS A 323 13.65 4.69 22.99
N ALA A 324 12.98 4.61 24.13
CA ALA A 324 12.72 3.33 24.80
C ALA A 324 11.81 2.43 23.94
N VAL A 325 10.78 3.00 23.30
CA VAL A 325 9.92 2.28 22.34
C VAL A 325 10.72 1.80 21.13
N ASP A 326 11.56 2.65 20.53
CA ASP A 326 12.43 2.26 19.41
C ASP A 326 13.39 1.12 19.79
N LYS A 327 13.92 1.14 21.02
CA LYS A 327 14.74 0.05 21.53
C LYS A 327 13.95 -1.25 21.66
N GLU A 328 12.78 -1.22 22.29
CA GLU A 328 11.91 -2.40 22.43
C GLU A 328 11.57 -3.02 21.06
N VAL A 329 11.17 -2.18 20.10
CA VAL A 329 10.86 -2.60 18.73
C VAL A 329 12.07 -3.25 18.06
N ARG A 330 13.27 -2.65 18.20
CA ARG A 330 14.50 -3.24 17.67
C ARG A 330 14.79 -4.60 18.31
N ASP A 331 14.57 -4.74 19.61
CA ASP A 331 14.78 -6.01 20.32
C ASP A 331 13.82 -7.10 19.77
N ILE A 332 12.55 -6.76 19.52
CA ILE A 332 11.57 -7.65 18.87
C ILE A 332 12.03 -8.08 17.47
N VAL A 333 12.45 -7.12 16.64
CA VAL A 333 12.87 -7.38 15.25
C VAL A 333 14.16 -8.19 15.20
N ASN A 334 15.12 -7.92 16.10
CA ASN A 334 16.35 -8.71 16.20
C ASN A 334 16.04 -10.15 16.63
N ALA A 335 15.16 -10.35 17.61
CA ALA A 335 14.72 -11.69 18.01
C ALA A 335 14.02 -12.44 16.86
N ALA A 336 13.27 -11.74 16.00
CA ALA A 336 12.69 -12.34 14.79
C ALA A 336 13.75 -12.77 13.77
N ALA A 337 14.78 -11.94 13.55
CA ALA A 337 15.88 -12.26 12.65
C ALA A 337 16.74 -13.42 13.18
N GLU A 338 17.02 -13.47 14.49
CA GLU A 338 17.74 -14.57 15.14
C GLU A 338 16.96 -15.88 15.07
N PHE A 339 15.65 -15.82 15.35
CA PHE A 339 14.75 -16.97 15.18
C PHE A 339 14.79 -17.49 13.74
N ALA A 340 14.60 -16.63 12.75
CA ALA A 340 14.62 -17.01 11.34
C ALA A 340 15.99 -17.53 10.85
N SER A 341 17.08 -17.08 11.47
CA SER A 341 18.43 -17.55 11.14
C SER A 341 18.73 -18.94 11.70
N SER A 342 18.06 -19.33 12.79
CA SER A 342 18.22 -20.64 13.46
C SER A 342 17.10 -21.63 13.18
N ASP A 343 15.95 -21.17 12.66
CA ASP A 343 14.85 -22.02 12.23
C ASP A 343 15.29 -22.87 11.02
N PRO A 344 15.07 -24.19 11.05
CA PRO A 344 15.49 -25.06 9.96
C PRO A 344 14.71 -24.77 8.67
N GLU A 345 15.34 -25.10 7.55
CA GLU A 345 14.66 -25.14 6.25
C GLU A 345 13.52 -26.19 6.27
N PRO A 346 12.48 -26.00 5.44
CA PRO A 346 11.47 -27.02 5.22
C PRO A 346 12.10 -28.33 4.74
N ASP A 347 11.58 -29.46 5.20
CA ASP A 347 11.98 -30.75 4.64
C ASP A 347 11.62 -30.78 3.14
N PRO A 348 12.48 -31.31 2.24
CA PRO A 348 12.18 -31.37 0.81
C PRO A 348 10.84 -32.03 0.46
N SER A 349 10.30 -32.90 1.32
CA SER A 349 8.97 -33.49 1.14
C SER A 349 7.83 -32.46 1.16
N GLU A 350 8.03 -31.29 1.77
CA GLU A 350 7.06 -30.18 1.76
C GLU A 350 6.76 -29.66 0.35
N LEU A 351 7.63 -29.90 -0.65
CA LEU A 351 7.35 -29.56 -2.05
C LEU A 351 6.12 -30.27 -2.61
N TRP A 352 5.75 -31.42 -2.04
CA TRP A 352 4.66 -32.27 -2.53
C TRP A 352 3.38 -32.13 -1.70
N THR A 353 3.40 -31.35 -0.63
CA THR A 353 2.24 -31.10 0.23
C THR A 353 1.48 -29.85 -0.24
N ASP A 354 0.18 -29.78 0.07
CA ASP A 354 -0.69 -28.63 -0.20
C ASP A 354 -0.92 -28.29 -1.71
N VAL A 355 -0.47 -29.15 -2.64
CA VAL A 355 -0.74 -29.01 -4.09
C VAL A 355 -2.20 -29.33 -4.43
N LEU A 356 -2.75 -30.34 -3.73
CA LEU A 356 -4.15 -30.75 -3.76
C LEU A 356 -4.59 -31.02 -2.31
N ARG A 357 -5.90 -31.14 -2.09
CA ARG A 357 -6.48 -31.46 -0.79
C ARG A 357 -6.21 -32.89 -0.34
#